data_AF-A0A920DRN7-F1
#
_entry.id   AF-A0A920DRN7-F1
#
_cell.length_a   1.000
_cell.length_b   1.000
_cell.length_c   1.000
_cell.angle_alpha   90.00
_cell.angle_beta   90.00
_cell.angle_gamma   90.00
#
_symmetry.space_group_name_H-M   'P 1'
#
loop_
_entity.id
_entity.type
_entity.pdbx_description
1 polymer ?
#
loop_
_entity_poly.entity_id
_entity_poly.type
_entity_poly.pdbx_seq_one_letter_code
_entity_poly.pdbx_strand_id
1 'polypeptide(L)'
;MRRKTIKNDLPIIDIPKGKKRLSGTILKKNQNSFVQNIDESDPRIIQQFSIKDIIKKFTFLEEVLIYEGLINLSSYDPLKFFSIEKPINMTASKHIGYAIQWFGLCLALLILTIYAYRRKDE
;
A
#
# COMPACT_ATOMS: atom_id res chain seq x y z
N MET A 1 -18.56 -5.50 -20.03
CA MET A 1 -18.28 -6.28 -18.80
C MET A 1 -18.01 -5.30 -17.66
N ARG A 2 -19.01 -4.99 -16.81
CA ARG A 2 -18.88 -4.02 -15.70
C ARG A 2 -17.90 -4.57 -14.66
N ARG A 3 -16.92 -3.76 -14.22
CA ARG A 3 -16.08 -4.08 -13.06
C ARG A 3 -17.00 -4.27 -11.84
N LYS A 4 -17.01 -5.46 -11.24
CA LYS A 4 -17.43 -5.64 -9.84
C LYS A 4 -16.31 -5.07 -8.98
N THR A 5 -16.32 -3.76 -8.77
CA THR A 5 -15.35 -3.03 -7.94
C THR A 5 -15.72 -3.11 -6.46
N ILE A 6 -16.20 -4.25 -5.98
CA ILE A 6 -16.44 -4.43 -4.55
C ILE A 6 -15.23 -5.16 -3.98
N LYS A 7 -14.29 -4.36 -3.48
CA LYS A 7 -13.11 -4.76 -2.72
C LYS A 7 -13.50 -5.26 -1.31
N ASN A 8 -14.55 -6.07 -1.19
CA ASN A 8 -15.04 -6.60 0.11
C ASN A 8 -14.93 -8.12 0.24
N ASP A 9 -14.34 -8.83 -0.73
CA ASP A 9 -13.95 -10.24 -0.53
C ASP A 9 -12.71 -10.28 0.36
N LEU A 10 -12.90 -9.96 1.64
CA LEU A 10 -11.88 -10.13 2.67
C LEU A 10 -11.70 -11.63 2.91
N PRO A 11 -10.44 -12.10 3.09
CA PRO A 11 -10.22 -13.49 3.45
C PRO A 11 -10.90 -13.77 4.79
N ILE A 12 -11.52 -14.95 4.91
CA ILE A 12 -11.99 -15.44 6.19
C ILE A 12 -10.74 -15.74 7.02
N ILE A 13 -10.58 -15.01 8.13
CA ILE A 13 -9.45 -15.17 9.05
C ILE A 13 -9.86 -16.19 10.11
N ASP A 14 -9.24 -17.37 10.09
CA ASP A 14 -9.31 -18.30 11.22
C ASP A 14 -8.17 -17.98 12.19
N ILE A 15 -8.53 -17.63 13.43
CA ILE A 15 -7.55 -17.25 14.45
C ILE A 15 -7.05 -18.53 15.08
N PRO A 16 -5.75 -18.86 14.95
CA PRO A 16 -5.21 -20.09 15.50
C PRO A 16 -5.37 -20.11 17.03
N LYS A 17 -6.03 -21.15 17.54
CA LYS A 17 -6.20 -21.37 18.99
C LYS A 17 -5.04 -22.17 19.57
N GLY A 18 -4.64 -21.84 20.81
CA GLY A 18 -3.60 -22.53 21.56
C GLY A 18 -2.18 -22.16 21.14
N LYS A 19 -1.20 -22.95 21.60
CA LYS A 19 0.22 -22.74 21.26
C LYS A 19 0.50 -23.27 19.86
N LYS A 20 0.87 -22.39 18.92
CA LYS A 20 1.29 -22.74 17.57
C LYS A 20 2.72 -22.29 17.34
N ARG A 21 3.51 -23.13 16.65
CA ARG A 21 4.84 -22.78 16.19
C ARG A 21 4.70 -22.10 14.83
N LEU A 22 5.09 -20.83 14.77
CA LEU A 22 5.13 -20.03 13.53
C LEU A 22 6.58 -19.93 13.06
N SER A 23 6.80 -19.84 11.76
CA SER A 23 8.13 -19.65 11.18
C SER A 23 8.08 -18.61 10.07
N GLY A 24 9.03 -17.68 10.08
CA GLY A 24 9.02 -16.55 9.16
C GLY A 24 10.10 -15.54 9.48
N THR A 25 9.98 -14.37 8.86
CA THR A 25 10.94 -13.27 9.02
C THR A 25 10.33 -12.16 9.86
N ILE A 26 11.10 -11.66 10.83
CA ILE A 26 10.71 -10.49 11.61
C ILE A 26 11.00 -9.23 10.80
N LEU A 27 9.95 -8.49 10.50
CA LEU A 27 10.02 -7.16 9.92
C LEU A 27 10.15 -6.16 11.08
N LYS A 28 11.38 -5.65 11.26
CA LYS A 28 11.61 -4.49 12.13
C LYS A 28 11.19 -3.24 11.37
N LYS A 29 10.23 -2.51 11.93
CA LYS A 29 9.72 -1.30 11.30
C LYS A 29 10.58 -0.11 11.71
N ASN A 30 11.17 0.58 10.73
CA ASN A 30 11.71 1.92 10.93
C ASN A 30 10.60 2.97 10.73
N GLN A 31 10.75 4.13 11.37
CA GLN A 31 9.85 5.26 11.16
C GLN A 31 9.81 5.63 9.67
N ASN A 32 8.62 5.72 9.10
CA ASN A 32 8.45 6.08 7.69
C ASN A 32 8.30 7.60 7.57
N SER A 33 9.35 8.29 7.12
CA SER A 33 9.36 9.75 6.95
C SER A 33 8.37 10.26 5.88
N PHE A 34 7.84 9.39 5.03
CA PHE A 34 6.86 9.73 4.00
C PHE A 34 5.42 9.73 4.52
N VAL A 35 5.16 9.17 5.71
CA VAL A 35 3.83 9.21 6.33
C VAL A 35 3.79 10.39 7.30
N GLN A 36 3.00 11.40 6.96
CA GLN A 36 2.76 12.59 7.79
C GLN A 36 1.25 12.77 7.92
N ASN A 37 0.78 13.24 9.08
CA ASN A 37 -0.64 13.47 9.36
C ASN A 37 -1.50 12.21 9.18
N ILE A 38 -1.28 11.20 10.02
CA ILE A 38 -2.07 9.96 10.01
C ILE A 38 -3.53 10.31 10.33
N ASP A 39 -4.39 10.21 9.33
CA ASP A 39 -5.84 10.34 9.47
C ASP A 39 -6.42 8.97 9.84
N GLU A 40 -6.96 8.88 11.05
CA GLU A 40 -7.55 7.66 11.63
C GLU A 40 -9.08 7.63 11.54
N SER A 41 -9.70 8.54 10.77
CA SER A 41 -11.16 8.65 10.67
C SER A 41 -11.84 7.37 10.14
N ASP A 42 -11.19 6.63 9.24
CA ASP A 42 -11.70 5.34 8.74
C ASP A 42 -10.85 4.15 9.28
N PRO A 43 -11.42 3.30 10.17
CA PRO A 43 -10.69 2.17 10.75
C PRO A 43 -10.31 1.08 9.74
N ARG A 44 -10.82 1.13 8.50
CA ARG A 44 -10.47 0.20 7.43
C ARG A 44 -9.17 0.58 6.71
N ILE A 45 -8.67 1.81 6.92
CA ILE A 45 -7.48 2.32 6.27
C ILE A 45 -6.32 2.29 7.26
N ILE A 46 -5.34 1.43 7.01
CA ILE A 46 -4.11 1.37 7.82
C ILE A 46 -3.00 2.09 7.05
N GLN A 47 -2.77 3.36 7.38
CA GLN A 47 -1.69 4.15 6.77
C GLN A 47 -0.32 3.78 7.34
N GLN A 48 -0.27 3.54 8.65
CA GLN A 48 0.93 3.11 9.35
C GLN A 48 0.57 2.09 10.44
N PHE A 49 1.11 0.89 10.33
CA PHE A 49 1.07 -0.07 11.45
C PHE A 49 1.81 0.47 12.68
N SER A 50 1.17 0.45 13.84
CA SER A 50 1.73 0.91 15.11
C SER A 50 1.19 0.03 16.24
N ILE A 51 2.10 -0.61 16.98
CA ILE A 51 1.73 -1.48 18.11
C ILE A 51 1.12 -0.65 19.23
N LYS A 52 1.62 0.56 19.46
CA LYS A 52 1.11 1.49 20.47
C LYS A 52 -0.36 1.84 20.22
N ASP A 53 -0.72 2.11 18.97
CA ASP A 53 -2.10 2.46 18.60
C ASP A 53 -3.03 1.24 18.69
N ILE A 54 -2.52 0.05 18.40
CA ILE A 54 -3.26 -1.21 18.59
C ILE A 54 -3.54 -1.46 20.08
N ILE A 55 -2.54 -1.32 20.95
CA ILE A 55 -2.71 -1.51 22.39
C ILE A 55 -3.69 -0.47 22.95
N LYS A 56 -3.56 0.80 22.55
CA LYS A 56 -4.50 1.87 22.93
C LYS A 56 -5.95 1.56 22.52
N LYS A 57 -6.14 0.92 21.36
CA LYS A 57 -7.46 0.54 20.86
C LYS A 57 -8.01 -0.73 21.52
N PHE A 58 -7.14 -1.63 21.94
CA PHE A 58 -7.47 -2.94 22.51
C PHE A 58 -6.78 -3.09 23.86
N THR A 59 -7.35 -2.47 24.89
CA THR A 59 -6.76 -2.37 26.25
C THR A 59 -6.45 -3.72 26.90
N PHE A 60 -7.16 -4.81 26.52
CA PHE A 60 -6.83 -6.16 26.99
C PHE A 60 -5.42 -6.65 26.59
N LEU A 61 -4.78 -5.98 25.64
CA LEU A 61 -3.41 -6.26 25.21
C LEU A 61 -2.34 -5.63 26.12
N GLU A 62 -2.70 -4.72 27.03
CA GLU A 62 -1.74 -4.09 27.96
C GLU A 62 -1.12 -5.10 28.94
N GLU A 63 -1.87 -6.14 29.30
CA GLU A 63 -1.42 -7.20 30.22
C GLU A 63 -0.67 -8.33 29.49
N VAL A 64 -0.58 -8.28 28.16
CA VAL A 64 0.05 -9.32 27.35
C VAL A 64 1.43 -8.87 26.89
N LEU A 65 2.42 -9.74 27.04
CA LEU A 65 3.77 -9.48 26.51
C LEU A 65 3.72 -9.47 24.96
N ILE A 66 3.73 -8.28 24.38
CA ILE A 66 3.80 -8.09 22.93
C ILE A 66 5.22 -7.70 22.54
N TYR A 67 5.81 -8.48 21.63
CA TYR A 67 7.11 -8.14 21.05
C TYR A 67 6.95 -7.10 19.93
N GLU A 68 7.85 -6.12 19.89
CA GLU A 68 7.91 -5.15 18.80
C GLU A 68 8.41 -5.81 17.51
N GLY A 69 7.48 -6.20 16.63
CA GLY A 69 7.81 -6.71 15.32
C GLY A 69 6.60 -7.28 14.59
N LEU A 70 6.61 -7.16 13.27
CA LEU A 70 5.66 -7.87 12.42
C LEU A 70 6.32 -9.15 11.92
N ILE A 71 5.68 -10.30 12.12
CA ILE A 71 6.17 -11.56 11.55
C ILE A 71 5.53 -11.77 10.19
N ASN A 72 6.35 -11.82 9.15
CA ASN A 72 5.92 -12.30 7.84
C ASN A 72 6.17 -13.81 7.78
N LEU A 73 5.09 -14.60 7.81
CA LEU A 73 5.17 -16.07 7.82
C LEU A 73 5.91 -16.62 6.58
N SER A 74 6.46 -17.81 6.68
CA SER A 74 7.07 -18.51 5.53
C SER A 74 6.03 -18.77 4.43
N SER A 75 6.43 -18.76 3.17
CA SER A 75 5.54 -19.05 2.04
C SER A 75 4.91 -20.45 2.09
N TYR A 76 5.51 -21.37 2.84
CA TYR A 76 5.03 -22.74 3.05
C TYR A 76 4.19 -22.90 4.33
N ASP A 77 4.05 -21.85 5.14
CA ASP A 77 3.24 -21.91 6.36
C ASP A 77 1.76 -21.96 5.97
N PRO A 78 0.97 -22.95 6.44
CA PRO A 78 -0.46 -23.05 6.10
C PRO A 78 -1.29 -21.86 6.61
N LEU A 79 -0.77 -21.10 7.59
CA LEU A 79 -1.41 -19.89 8.12
C LEU A 79 -1.01 -18.62 7.36
N LYS A 80 -0.15 -18.73 6.34
CA LYS A 80 0.26 -17.61 5.48
C LYS A 80 -0.93 -17.11 4.66
N PHE A 81 -1.26 -15.84 4.82
CA PHE A 81 -2.18 -15.17 3.90
C PHE A 81 -1.53 -14.95 2.54
N PHE A 82 -2.26 -15.32 1.48
CA PHE A 82 -1.87 -15.03 0.10
C PHE A 82 -2.21 -13.58 -0.26
N SER A 83 -1.37 -12.97 -1.09
CA SER A 83 -1.67 -11.64 -1.63
C SER A 83 -2.96 -11.70 -2.44
N ILE A 84 -3.94 -10.89 -2.03
CA ILE A 84 -5.20 -10.71 -2.77
C ILE A 84 -5.04 -9.80 -3.99
N GLU A 85 -3.94 -9.05 -4.06
CA GLU A 85 -3.66 -8.15 -5.17
C GLU A 85 -3.11 -8.96 -6.35
N LYS A 86 -3.98 -9.25 -7.32
CA LYS A 86 -3.57 -9.83 -8.60
C LYS A 86 -2.81 -8.76 -9.39
N PRO A 87 -1.65 -9.07 -9.98
CA PRO A 87 -0.99 -8.15 -10.90
C PRO A 87 -1.99 -7.80 -12.01
N ILE A 88 -2.26 -6.50 -12.13
CA ILE A 88 -3.19 -6.00 -13.13
C ILE A 88 -2.45 -6.16 -14.46
N ASN A 89 -2.88 -7.10 -15.29
CA ASN A 89 -2.31 -7.25 -16.62
C ASN A 89 -2.60 -5.97 -17.41
N MET A 90 -1.62 -5.06 -17.51
CA MET A 90 -1.72 -3.88 -18.36
C MET A 90 -1.47 -4.34 -19.79
N THR A 91 -2.52 -4.28 -20.60
CA THR A 91 -2.42 -4.50 -22.05
C THR A 91 -1.44 -3.50 -22.67
N ALA A 92 -0.58 -3.96 -23.60
CA ALA A 92 0.41 -3.16 -24.32
C ALA A 92 -0.13 -1.81 -24.84
N SER A 93 -1.38 -1.78 -25.30
CA SER A 93 -2.07 -0.56 -25.75
C SER A 93 -2.11 0.58 -24.71
N LYS A 94 -2.16 0.27 -23.40
CA LYS A 94 -2.10 1.30 -22.35
C LYS A 94 -0.74 1.97 -22.25
N HIS A 95 0.35 1.25 -22.56
CA HIS A 95 1.68 1.84 -22.58
C HIS A 95 1.85 2.84 -23.72
N ILE A 96 1.21 2.59 -24.87
CA ILE A 96 1.17 3.53 -26.00
C ILE A 96 0.43 4.81 -25.60
N GLY A 97 -0.73 4.68 -24.95
CA GLY A 97 -1.48 5.84 -24.45
C GLY A 97 -0.67 6.70 -23.47
N TYR A 98 0.04 6.06 -22.54
CA TYR A 98 0.92 6.76 -21.59
C TYR A 98 2.07 7.46 -22.32
N ALA A 99 2.72 6.79 -23.28
CA ALA A 99 3.78 7.39 -24.08
C ALA A 99 3.30 8.67 -24.79
N ILE A 100 2.13 8.63 -25.44
CA ILE A 100 1.54 9.80 -26.11
C ILE A 100 1.30 10.94 -25.10
N GLN A 101 0.87 10.65 -23.88
CA GLN A 101 0.69 11.67 -22.84
C GLN A 101 2.00 12.36 -22.47
N TRP A 102 3.08 11.60 -22.24
CA TRP A 102 4.38 12.19 -21.90
C TRP A 102 5.00 12.97 -23.05
N PHE A 103 4.94 12.43 -24.27
CA PHE A 103 5.45 13.13 -25.45
C PHE A 103 4.61 14.36 -25.79
N GLY A 104 3.29 14.29 -25.62
CA GLY A 104 2.39 15.43 -25.78
C GLY A 104 2.68 16.54 -24.77
N LEU A 105 2.92 16.18 -23.49
CA LEU A 105 3.27 17.13 -22.45
C LEU A 105 4.65 17.76 -22.71
N CYS A 106 5.63 16.96 -23.15
CA CYS A 106 6.94 17.46 -23.57
C CYS A 106 6.83 18.46 -24.74
N LEU A 107 6.06 18.11 -25.77
CA LEU A 107 5.84 18.98 -26.93
C LEU A 107 5.13 20.28 -26.54
N ALA A 108 4.11 20.21 -25.69
CA ALA A 108 3.41 21.39 -25.20
C ALA A 108 4.36 22.32 -24.43
N LEU A 109 5.23 21.77 -23.59
CA LEU A 109 6.26 22.54 -22.89
C LEU A 109 7.23 23.20 -23.86
N LEU A 110 7.72 22.48 -24.89
CA LEU A 110 8.61 23.05 -25.91
C LEU A 110 7.96 24.23 -26.65
N ILE A 111 6.70 24.08 -27.07
CA ILE A 111 5.96 25.15 -27.75
C ILE A 111 5.81 26.37 -26.83
N LEU A 112 5.41 26.16 -25.57
CA LEU A 112 5.26 27.24 -24.60
C LEU A 112 6.60 27.94 -24.32
N THR A 113 7.69 27.20 -24.19
CA THR A 113 9.03 27.77 -23.98
C THR A 113 9.48 28.61 -25.17
N ILE A 114 9.30 28.13 -26.40
CA ILE A 114 9.65 28.88 -27.62
C ILE A 114 8.78 30.14 -27.73
N TYR A 115 7.47 30.02 -27.50
CA TYR A 115 6.55 31.15 -27.52
C TYR A 115 6.91 32.22 -26.48
N ALA A 116 7.19 31.80 -25.24
CA ALA A 116 7.59 32.70 -24.17
C ALA A 116 8.93 33.40 -24.45
N TYR A 117 9.89 32.68 -25.05
CA TYR A 117 11.18 33.26 -25.44
C TYR A 117 11.01 34.31 -26.54
N ARG A 118 10.26 34.02 -27.60
CA ARG A 118 10.03 34.98 -28.70
C ARG A 118 9.26 36.23 -28.28
N ARG A 119 8.37 36.13 -27.28
CA ARG A 119 7.63 37.27 -26.72
C ARG A 119 8.46 38.14 -25.78
N LYS A 120 9.58 37.63 -25.26
CA LYS A 120 10.49 38.39 -24.41
C LYS A 120 11.37 39.37 -25.22
N ASP A 121 11.56 39.06 -26.51
CA ASP A 121 12.37 39.86 -27.43
C ASP A 121 11.54 40.95 -28.18
N GLU A 122 10.23 41.04 -27.90
CA GLU A 122 9.34 42.18 -28.22
C GLU A 122 9.14 43.07 -26.98
#